data_AF-A0A3M1L2E9-F1
#
_entry.id   AF-A0A3M1L2E9-F1
#
_cell.length_a   1.000
_cell.length_b   1.000
_cell.length_c   1.000
_cell.angle_alpha   90.00
_cell.angle_beta   90.00
_cell.angle_gamma   90.00
#
_symmetry.space_group_name_H-M   'P 1'
#
loop_
_entity.id
_entity.type
_entity.pdbx_description
1 polymer ?
#
loop_
_entity_poly.entity_id
_entity_poly.type
_entity_poly.pdbx_seq_one_letter_code
_entity_poly.pdbx_strand_id
1 'polypeptide(L)'
;MRPASHCHARPSRRLRRLHHRAGQRPRIRGDRRRIRGLLCRSGRDRGLGDAARLGLRPGAANGDRRGLGGIRRRPPVGDAADRESAGRRNRLDVPHTRSARRRIVRRRRAGNIEAAGGVNKLARTIATFFFVGYAPVAPGTVATIPAVALAFGLARLGGAAFVVAIAVVSLIGTWAAGLYEHESGMSDPSAIVIDEVAGYLVAVAFLPMSWPIIVVSFFAFRAFDIFKPPPIRRIERIGGGAGVVADDLVAGLYTNLLLRSLLLAGVPLL
;
A
#
# COMPACT_ATOMS: atom_id res chain seq x y z
N MET A 1 14.03 -78.59 -2.97
CA MET A 1 14.51 -77.22 -2.67
C MET A 1 13.31 -76.36 -2.29
N ARG A 2 13.38 -75.68 -1.14
CA ARG A 2 12.24 -75.02 -0.46
C ARG A 2 11.84 -73.68 -1.12
N PRO A 3 10.55 -73.33 -1.19
CA PRO A 3 10.10 -71.99 -1.55
C PRO A 3 10.06 -71.06 -0.32
N ALA A 4 10.48 -69.80 -0.50
CA ALA A 4 10.45 -68.77 0.54
C ALA A 4 9.07 -68.10 0.59
N SER A 5 8.56 -68.01 1.82
CA SER A 5 7.24 -67.56 2.24
C SER A 5 7.12 -66.03 2.35
N HIS A 6 5.90 -65.55 2.09
CA HIS A 6 5.41 -64.20 2.35
C HIS A 6 5.63 -63.72 3.80
N CYS A 7 5.92 -62.42 3.98
CA CYS A 7 5.74 -61.73 5.25
C CYS A 7 5.13 -60.33 5.04
N HIS A 8 3.83 -60.22 5.32
CA HIS A 8 3.11 -58.96 5.48
C HIS A 8 3.34 -58.44 6.90
N ALA A 9 3.99 -57.29 7.05
CA ALA A 9 4.09 -56.58 8.32
C ALA A 9 2.97 -55.54 8.45
N ARG A 10 1.96 -55.83 9.29
CA ARG A 10 0.97 -54.85 9.77
C ARG A 10 1.56 -54.07 10.95
N PRO A 11 1.50 -52.72 10.98
CA PRO A 11 1.91 -51.96 12.15
C PRO A 11 0.89 -52.10 13.28
N SER A 12 1.41 -52.41 14.47
CA SER A 12 0.71 -52.75 15.69
C SER A 12 0.09 -51.53 16.38
N ARG A 13 -1.10 -51.72 16.95
CA ARG A 13 -1.97 -50.74 17.64
C ARG A 13 -1.44 -50.26 19.01
N ARG A 14 -0.12 -50.09 19.17
CA ARG A 14 0.52 -49.76 20.47
C ARG A 14 1.28 -48.43 20.51
N LEU A 15 0.96 -47.50 19.61
CA LEU A 15 1.43 -46.10 19.62
C LEU A 15 0.28 -45.08 19.65
N ARG A 16 -0.88 -45.46 20.23
CA ARG A 16 -2.07 -44.60 20.38
C ARG A 16 -2.40 -44.19 21.83
N ARG A 17 -1.50 -44.40 22.81
CA ARG A 17 -1.81 -44.14 24.23
C ARG A 17 -0.70 -43.52 25.09
N LEU A 18 0.33 -42.91 24.49
CA LEU A 18 1.37 -42.19 25.23
C LEU A 18 1.77 -40.89 24.53
N HIS A 19 0.84 -39.94 24.48
CA HIS A 19 1.09 -38.49 24.61
C HIS A 19 -0.22 -37.77 25.01
N HIS A 20 -1.03 -38.45 25.83
CA HIS A 20 -2.04 -37.81 26.66
C HIS A 20 -1.32 -37.33 27.93
N ARG A 21 -1.31 -36.01 28.17
CA ARG A 21 -0.68 -35.27 29.29
C ARG A 21 0.72 -34.69 29.02
N ALA A 22 0.78 -33.62 28.23
CA ALA A 22 1.69 -32.50 28.46
C ALA A 22 1.17 -31.30 27.65
N GLY A 23 0.87 -30.18 28.31
CA GLY A 23 0.44 -28.94 27.65
C GLY A 23 -0.94 -28.41 28.04
N GLN A 24 -1.36 -28.57 29.29
CA GLN A 24 -2.45 -27.75 29.85
C GLN A 24 -1.94 -26.31 29.97
N ARG A 25 -2.35 -25.43 29.04
CA ARG A 25 -2.13 -23.98 29.13
C ARG A 25 -3.19 -23.36 30.06
N PRO A 26 -2.81 -22.58 31.08
CA PRO A 26 -3.78 -21.90 31.92
C PRO A 26 -4.51 -20.80 31.12
N ARG A 27 -5.85 -20.84 31.17
CA ARG A 27 -6.74 -19.78 30.69
C ARG A 27 -6.56 -18.54 31.57
N ILE A 28 -5.81 -17.54 31.09
CA ILE A 28 -5.81 -16.21 31.69
C ILE A 28 -7.11 -15.49 31.29
N ARG A 29 -8.09 -15.57 32.18
CA ARG A 29 -9.35 -14.81 32.12
C ARG A 29 -9.09 -13.48 32.83
N GLY A 30 -8.46 -12.55 32.10
CA GLY A 30 -8.12 -11.20 32.57
C GLY A 30 -9.23 -10.20 32.25
N ASP A 31 -9.79 -9.64 33.31
CA ASP A 31 -10.93 -8.74 33.41
C ASP A 31 -10.80 -7.44 32.59
N ARG A 32 -11.69 -7.24 31.60
CA ARG A 32 -11.80 -6.02 30.76
C ARG A 32 -12.54 -4.86 31.46
N ARG A 33 -12.48 -4.76 32.80
CA ARG A 33 -13.09 -3.68 33.57
C ARG A 33 -12.11 -3.04 34.56
N ARG A 34 -10.97 -2.54 34.09
CA ARG A 34 -10.12 -1.65 34.92
C ARG A 34 -9.21 -0.68 34.15
N ILE A 35 -9.65 -0.20 32.98
CA ILE A 35 -9.06 0.98 32.31
C ILE A 35 -10.20 1.85 31.74
N ARG A 36 -11.10 2.27 32.65
CA ARG A 36 -12.06 3.36 32.45
C ARG A 36 -12.17 4.05 33.81
N GLY A 37 -11.29 5.01 34.08
CA GLY A 37 -11.29 5.68 35.38
C GLY A 37 -10.09 6.59 35.67
N LEU A 38 -9.39 7.11 34.66
CA LEU A 38 -8.22 7.97 34.89
C LEU A 38 -8.07 9.17 33.95
N LEU A 39 -9.15 9.60 33.26
CA LEU A 39 -9.18 10.87 32.52
C LEU A 39 -10.54 11.57 32.62
N CYS A 40 -11.17 11.53 33.79
CA CYS A 40 -12.32 12.37 34.11
C CYS A 40 -12.14 12.95 35.52
N ARG A 41 -11.15 13.82 35.67
CA ARG A 41 -10.96 14.65 36.87
C ARG A 41 -10.12 15.89 36.55
N SER A 42 -10.72 16.83 35.83
CA SER A 42 -10.35 18.25 35.91
C SER A 42 -11.52 19.10 35.43
N GLY A 43 -12.59 19.08 36.21
CA GLY A 43 -13.58 20.16 36.19
C GLY A 43 -13.32 21.03 37.40
N ARG A 44 -13.05 22.33 37.19
CA ARG A 44 -13.68 23.39 37.98
C ARG A 44 -13.41 24.78 37.41
N ASP A 45 -14.52 25.41 37.05
CA ASP A 45 -14.72 26.84 36.93
C ASP A 45 -14.27 27.62 38.17
N ARG A 46 -13.62 28.76 37.92
CA ARG A 46 -13.79 30.07 38.58
C ARG A 46 -13.44 31.09 37.48
N GLY A 47 -14.25 32.05 37.07
CA GLY A 47 -15.16 32.89 37.85
C GLY A 47 -14.52 34.27 38.03
N LEU A 48 -14.92 35.23 37.19
CA LEU A 48 -15.04 36.68 37.41
C LEU A 48 -13.81 37.52 37.83
N GLY A 49 -13.65 38.68 37.15
CA GLY A 49 -13.11 39.90 37.76
C GLY A 49 -12.01 40.63 36.99
N ASP A 50 -12.41 41.73 36.33
CA ASP A 50 -11.71 43.02 36.28
C ASP A 50 -10.28 43.17 35.70
N ALA A 51 -10.22 43.80 34.52
CA ALA A 51 -9.32 44.91 34.15
C ALA A 51 -9.57 45.26 32.67
N ALA A 52 -10.43 46.22 32.30
CA ALA A 52 -10.18 47.67 32.32
C ALA A 52 -8.86 48.10 31.64
N ARG A 53 -8.99 48.95 30.61
CA ARG A 53 -7.97 49.76 29.91
C ARG A 53 -7.12 48.93 28.94
N LEU A 54 -7.15 49.11 27.62
CA LEU A 54 -7.01 50.31 26.79
C LEU A 54 -7.75 50.01 25.47
N GLY A 55 -8.61 50.83 24.88
CA GLY A 55 -8.45 52.26 24.66
C GLY A 55 -8.20 52.53 23.18
N LEU A 56 -9.14 52.19 22.28
CA LEU A 56 -9.25 52.82 20.95
C LEU A 56 -10.73 52.88 20.52
N ARG A 57 -11.14 54.10 20.15
CA ARG A 57 -12.52 54.59 19.97
C ARG A 57 -13.12 54.29 18.57
N PRO A 58 -14.45 54.40 18.42
CA PRO A 58 -15.20 54.11 17.19
C PRO A 58 -15.35 55.33 16.28
N GLY A 59 -15.52 55.08 14.98
CA GLY A 59 -15.94 56.07 13.97
C GLY A 59 -17.31 55.71 13.40
N ALA A 60 -18.33 56.46 13.80
CA ALA A 60 -19.64 56.50 13.17
C ALA A 60 -19.63 57.56 12.07
N ALA A 61 -20.23 57.26 10.91
CA ALA A 61 -20.67 58.26 9.96
C ALA A 61 -21.99 57.83 9.31
N ASN A 62 -22.89 58.80 9.26
CA ASN A 62 -24.32 58.78 9.00
C ASN A 62 -24.61 59.38 7.61
N GLY A 63 -25.80 59.12 7.05
CA GLY A 63 -26.37 59.73 5.84
C GLY A 63 -26.40 58.77 4.65
N ASP A 64 -27.50 58.57 3.91
CA ASP A 64 -28.50 59.55 3.49
C ASP A 64 -29.89 58.94 3.23
N ARG A 65 -30.88 59.82 3.09
CA ARG A 65 -32.34 59.63 3.10
C ARG A 65 -32.97 59.43 1.69
N ARG A 66 -34.23 58.96 1.72
CA ARG A 66 -35.41 59.27 0.85
C ARG A 66 -35.84 58.23 -0.20
N GLY A 67 -37.16 58.01 -0.22
CA GLY A 67 -37.93 57.34 -1.29
C GLY A 67 -39.03 56.44 -0.73
N LEU A 68 -40.16 56.99 -0.24
CA LEU A 68 -41.48 56.92 -0.93
C LEU A 68 -41.90 55.45 -1.21
N GLY A 69 -42.74 54.81 -0.41
CA GLY A 69 -44.19 55.06 -0.36
C GLY A 69 -44.91 54.10 -1.34
N GLY A 70 -45.76 53.19 -0.83
CA GLY A 70 -46.83 52.61 -1.66
C GLY A 70 -47.08 51.10 -1.57
N ILE A 71 -48.19 50.77 -0.89
CA ILE A 71 -49.19 49.75 -1.27
C ILE A 71 -48.80 48.26 -1.17
N ARG A 72 -49.26 47.65 -0.07
CA ARG A 72 -49.49 46.20 0.05
C ARG A 72 -50.55 45.77 -0.98
N ARG A 73 -50.18 44.91 -1.95
CA ARG A 73 -51.14 44.13 -2.73
C ARG A 73 -51.13 42.68 -2.24
N ARG A 74 -52.26 42.23 -1.69
CA ARG A 74 -52.57 40.80 -1.49
C ARG A 74 -52.76 40.15 -2.87
N PRO A 75 -52.21 38.96 -3.13
CA PRO A 75 -52.62 38.20 -4.30
C PRO A 75 -54.04 37.63 -4.08
N PRO A 76 -54.81 37.44 -5.17
CA PRO A 76 -56.22 37.08 -5.09
C PRO A 76 -56.40 35.63 -4.68
N VAL A 77 -57.49 35.38 -3.95
CA VAL A 77 -58.06 34.06 -3.71
C VAL A 77 -58.57 33.56 -5.05
N GLY A 78 -57.82 32.65 -5.68
CA GLY A 78 -58.21 31.93 -6.89
C GLY A 78 -58.82 30.58 -6.52
N ASP A 79 -59.86 30.23 -7.28
CA ASP A 79 -60.88 29.25 -6.98
C ASP A 79 -60.38 27.80 -6.79
N ALA A 80 -61.12 27.09 -5.94
CA ALA A 80 -60.94 25.70 -5.59
C ALA A 80 -61.57 24.77 -6.64
N ALA A 81 -61.01 24.73 -7.85
CA ALA A 81 -61.31 23.70 -8.84
C ALA A 81 -60.20 23.72 -9.88
N ASP A 82 -59.12 22.96 -9.66
CA ASP A 82 -58.11 22.52 -10.67
C ASP A 82 -56.84 21.97 -9.97
N ARG A 83 -57.01 21.02 -9.05
CA ARG A 83 -55.88 20.35 -8.35
C ARG A 83 -55.90 18.84 -8.46
N GLU A 84 -56.35 18.31 -9.59
CA GLU A 84 -56.40 16.86 -9.79
C GLU A 84 -55.78 16.49 -11.13
N SER A 85 -54.46 16.70 -11.29
CA SER A 85 -53.67 15.99 -12.34
C SER A 85 -52.13 16.13 -12.25
N ALA A 86 -51.56 17.03 -11.44
CA ALA A 86 -50.10 17.25 -11.42
C ALA A 86 -49.38 16.64 -10.19
N GLY A 87 -49.72 15.40 -9.82
CA GLY A 87 -49.34 14.82 -8.52
C GLY A 87 -48.60 13.47 -8.54
N ARG A 88 -48.11 12.97 -9.68
CA ARG A 88 -47.37 11.69 -9.72
C ARG A 88 -45.85 11.91 -9.66
N ARG A 89 -45.39 12.66 -8.66
CA ARG A 89 -43.95 12.72 -8.34
C ARG A 89 -43.62 11.50 -7.48
N ASN A 90 -42.69 10.69 -7.97
CA ASN A 90 -42.02 9.58 -7.29
C ASN A 90 -42.01 9.76 -5.75
N ARG A 91 -42.91 9.07 -5.05
CA ARG A 91 -42.67 8.70 -3.66
C ARG A 91 -41.50 7.73 -3.70
N LEU A 92 -40.29 8.26 -3.48
CA LEU A 92 -39.16 7.44 -3.08
C LEU A 92 -39.59 6.73 -1.80
N ASP A 93 -39.82 5.42 -1.87
CA ASP A 93 -40.11 4.58 -0.70
C ASP A 93 -38.91 4.65 0.25
N VAL A 94 -38.97 5.60 1.20
CA VAL A 94 -37.97 5.73 2.25
C VAL A 94 -38.21 4.56 3.22
N PRO A 95 -37.24 3.65 3.41
CA PRO A 95 -37.47 2.49 4.27
C PRO A 95 -37.71 2.94 5.72
N HIS A 96 -38.92 2.75 6.21
CA HIS A 96 -39.34 3.16 7.56
C HIS A 96 -38.75 2.30 8.68
N THR A 97 -38.25 1.10 8.38
CA THR A 97 -37.67 0.22 9.38
C THR A 97 -36.16 0.41 9.52
N ARG A 98 -35.68 0.47 10.77
CA ARG A 98 -34.24 0.53 11.10
C ARG A 98 -33.45 -0.63 10.47
N SER A 99 -34.08 -1.80 10.33
CA SER A 99 -33.49 -2.99 9.70
C SER A 99 -33.29 -2.82 8.20
N ALA A 100 -34.26 -2.27 7.47
CA ALA A 100 -34.14 -2.01 6.02
C ALA A 100 -33.09 -0.94 5.73
N ARG A 101 -33.07 0.14 6.51
CA ARG A 101 -32.05 1.20 6.39
C ARG A 101 -30.63 0.66 6.61
N ARG A 102 -30.44 -0.19 7.63
CA ARG A 102 -29.16 -0.88 7.88
C ARG A 102 -28.76 -1.82 6.75
N ARG A 103 -29.71 -2.51 6.14
CA ARG A 103 -29.46 -3.45 5.03
C ARG A 103 -29.01 -2.70 3.77
N ILE A 104 -29.59 -1.55 3.46
CA ILE A 104 -29.19 -0.70 2.33
C ILE A 104 -27.81 -0.09 2.55
N VAL A 105 -27.54 0.45 3.75
CA VAL A 105 -26.21 0.97 4.10
C VAL A 105 -25.17 -0.14 4.05
N ARG A 106 -25.47 -1.34 4.57
CA ARG A 106 -24.58 -2.51 4.47
C ARG A 106 -24.36 -2.96 3.02
N ARG A 107 -25.40 -3.01 2.18
CA ARG A 107 -25.27 -3.38 0.76
C ARG A 107 -24.49 -2.34 -0.04
N ARG A 108 -24.72 -1.04 0.17
CA ARG A 108 -23.89 0.02 -0.44
C ARG A 108 -22.45 -0.03 0.05
N ARG A 109 -22.23 -0.29 1.34
CA ARG A 109 -20.88 -0.40 1.90
C ARG A 109 -20.17 -1.67 1.42
N ALA A 110 -20.87 -2.80 1.31
CA ALA A 110 -20.35 -4.03 0.74
C ALA A 110 -20.03 -3.88 -0.75
N GLY A 111 -20.94 -3.29 -1.53
CA GLY A 111 -20.70 -3.00 -2.95
C GLY A 111 -19.58 -2.00 -3.19
N ASN A 112 -19.40 -1.00 -2.31
CA ASN A 112 -18.24 -0.10 -2.36
C ASN A 112 -16.93 -0.78 -1.94
N ILE A 113 -16.98 -1.80 -1.07
CA ILE A 113 -15.79 -2.57 -0.67
C ILE A 113 -15.41 -3.58 -1.76
N GLU A 114 -16.39 -4.20 -2.42
CA GLU A 114 -16.14 -5.08 -3.57
C GLU A 114 -15.65 -4.31 -4.81
N ALA A 115 -16.18 -3.11 -5.07
CA ALA A 115 -15.68 -2.24 -6.13
C ALA A 115 -14.30 -1.61 -5.82
N ALA A 116 -13.87 -1.62 -4.55
CA ALA A 116 -12.58 -1.10 -4.10
C ALA A 116 -11.56 -2.20 -3.70
N GLY A 117 -11.91 -3.48 -3.86
CA GLY A 117 -11.29 -4.56 -3.09
C GLY A 117 -10.34 -5.50 -3.83
N GLY A 118 -9.82 -5.12 -5.00
CA GLY A 118 -8.87 -5.96 -5.74
C GLY A 118 -7.77 -5.12 -6.34
N VAL A 119 -6.51 -5.51 -6.10
CA VAL A 119 -5.37 -4.85 -6.73
C VAL A 119 -5.60 -4.81 -8.23
N ASN A 120 -5.58 -3.61 -8.83
CA ASN A 120 -5.72 -3.38 -10.26
C ASN A 120 -4.88 -4.41 -11.01
N LYS A 121 -5.52 -5.18 -11.91
CA LYS A 121 -4.87 -6.31 -12.59
C LYS A 121 -3.59 -5.89 -13.31
N LEU A 122 -3.56 -4.67 -13.85
CA LEU A 122 -2.39 -4.12 -14.53
C LEU A 122 -1.27 -3.82 -13.52
N ALA A 123 -1.57 -3.08 -12.44
CA ALA A 123 -0.61 -2.76 -11.40
C ALA A 123 -0.03 -4.02 -10.74
N ARG A 124 -0.88 -5.03 -10.48
CA ARG A 124 -0.45 -6.33 -9.98
C ARG A 124 0.53 -7.03 -10.92
N THR A 125 0.16 -7.13 -12.20
CA THR A 125 1.02 -7.77 -13.21
C THR A 125 2.36 -7.06 -13.30
N ILE A 126 2.38 -5.74 -13.25
CA ILE A 126 3.63 -4.96 -13.33
C ILE A 126 4.46 -5.09 -12.05
N ALA A 127 3.86 -4.82 -10.88
CA ALA A 127 4.56 -4.83 -9.59
C ALA A 127 5.19 -6.21 -9.30
N THR A 128 4.49 -7.28 -9.67
CA THR A 128 4.97 -8.66 -9.50
C THR A 128 5.87 -9.15 -10.64
N PHE A 129 6.19 -8.28 -11.60
CA PHE A 129 6.92 -8.60 -12.82
C PHE A 129 6.36 -9.86 -13.52
N PHE A 130 5.13 -9.75 -14.05
CA PHE A 130 4.40 -10.84 -14.69
C PHE A 130 4.21 -12.07 -13.79
N PHE A 131 3.80 -11.85 -12.54
CA PHE A 131 3.53 -12.89 -11.52
C PHE A 131 4.77 -13.63 -10.99
N VAL A 132 5.98 -13.23 -11.40
CA VAL A 132 7.25 -13.78 -10.87
C VAL A 132 7.37 -13.57 -9.36
N GLY A 133 6.92 -12.41 -8.87
CA GLY A 133 6.92 -12.08 -7.43
C GLY A 133 6.07 -13.00 -6.56
N TYR A 134 5.25 -13.89 -7.13
CA TYR A 134 4.52 -14.92 -6.39
C TYR A 134 5.28 -16.23 -6.24
N ALA A 135 6.56 -16.29 -6.62
CA ALA A 135 7.37 -17.46 -6.36
C ALA A 135 7.40 -17.79 -4.85
N PRO A 136 7.25 -19.07 -4.47
CA PRO A 136 7.04 -19.46 -3.07
C PRO A 136 8.29 -19.28 -2.19
N VAL A 137 9.47 -19.20 -2.80
CA VAL A 137 10.75 -19.10 -2.10
C VAL A 137 11.59 -18.02 -2.79
N ALA A 138 12.07 -17.07 -1.99
CA ALA A 138 12.96 -15.98 -2.43
C ALA A 138 12.49 -15.35 -3.76
N PRO A 139 11.27 -14.76 -3.80
CA PRO A 139 10.70 -14.19 -5.03
C PRO A 139 11.64 -13.22 -5.72
N GLY A 140 12.43 -12.49 -4.95
CA GLY A 140 13.43 -11.62 -5.48
C GLY A 140 14.59 -12.28 -6.24
N THR A 141 15.13 -13.36 -5.68
CA THR A 141 16.11 -14.19 -6.39
C THR A 141 15.55 -14.70 -7.72
N VAL A 142 14.27 -15.06 -7.75
CA VAL A 142 13.60 -15.49 -8.98
C VAL A 142 13.43 -14.33 -9.96
N ALA A 143 13.14 -13.12 -9.49
CA ALA A 143 13.03 -11.91 -10.31
C ALA A 143 14.34 -11.48 -10.98
N THR A 144 15.49 -11.86 -10.41
CA THR A 144 16.79 -11.65 -11.06
C THR A 144 16.89 -12.38 -12.40
N ILE A 145 16.29 -13.57 -12.55
CA ILE A 145 16.38 -14.36 -13.79
C ILE A 145 15.88 -13.57 -15.01
N PRO A 146 14.63 -13.06 -15.03
CA PRO A 146 14.19 -12.22 -16.12
C PRO A 146 14.90 -10.87 -16.16
N ALA A 147 15.38 -10.31 -15.04
CA ALA A 147 16.18 -9.08 -15.05
C ALA A 147 17.50 -9.27 -15.83
N VAL A 148 18.20 -10.40 -15.64
CA VAL A 148 19.39 -10.78 -16.40
C VAL A 148 19.07 -10.95 -17.88
N ALA A 149 17.99 -11.66 -18.21
CA ALA A 149 17.56 -11.84 -19.60
C ALA A 149 17.27 -10.48 -20.28
N LEU A 150 16.57 -9.58 -19.57
CA LEU A 150 16.30 -8.23 -20.03
C LEU A 150 17.59 -7.43 -20.23
N ALA A 151 18.53 -7.50 -19.27
CA ALA A 151 19.82 -6.81 -19.37
C ALA A 151 20.63 -7.26 -20.61
N PHE A 152 20.67 -8.55 -20.92
CA PHE A 152 21.32 -9.07 -22.13
C PHE A 152 20.65 -8.59 -23.43
N GLY A 153 19.31 -8.49 -23.44
CA GLY A 153 18.56 -7.95 -24.57
C GLY A 153 18.90 -6.47 -24.78
N LEU A 154 18.84 -5.67 -23.71
CA LEU A 154 19.13 -4.23 -23.75
C LEU A 154 20.58 -3.93 -24.13
N ALA A 155 21.54 -4.73 -23.65
CA ALA A 155 22.96 -4.57 -24.01
C ALA A 155 23.19 -4.70 -25.52
N ARG A 156 22.39 -5.51 -26.22
CA ARG A 156 22.45 -5.64 -27.69
C ARG A 156 21.79 -4.48 -28.44
N LEU A 157 20.79 -3.85 -27.83
CA LEU A 157 20.10 -2.67 -28.40
C LEU A 157 20.89 -1.37 -28.18
N GLY A 158 21.90 -1.39 -27.30
CA GLY A 158 22.82 -0.29 -27.06
C GLY A 158 22.48 0.54 -25.81
N GLY A 159 23.41 1.44 -25.45
CA GLY A 159 23.35 2.18 -24.19
C GLY A 159 22.09 3.04 -24.01
N ALA A 160 21.59 3.65 -25.09
CA ALA A 160 20.37 4.46 -25.04
C ALA A 160 19.13 3.63 -24.66
N ALA A 161 18.99 2.44 -25.25
CA ALA A 161 17.91 1.51 -24.90
C ALA A 161 17.99 1.10 -23.42
N PHE A 162 19.20 0.90 -22.90
CA PHE A 162 19.45 0.56 -21.51
C PHE A 162 18.97 1.66 -20.55
N VAL A 163 19.31 2.93 -20.83
CA VAL A 163 18.88 4.08 -20.02
C VAL A 163 17.37 4.25 -20.07
N VAL A 164 16.77 4.17 -21.26
CA VAL A 164 15.32 4.27 -21.43
C VAL A 164 14.61 3.16 -20.66
N ALA A 165 15.12 1.93 -20.72
CA ALA A 165 14.53 0.82 -19.98
C ALA A 165 14.60 1.02 -18.47
N ILE A 166 15.75 1.45 -17.90
CA ILE A 166 15.84 1.79 -16.48
C ILE A 166 14.78 2.84 -16.13
N ALA A 167 14.70 3.94 -16.89
CA ALA A 167 13.74 5.01 -16.62
C ALA A 167 12.29 4.51 -16.68
N VAL A 168 11.93 3.76 -17.72
CA VAL A 168 10.58 3.22 -17.91
C VAL A 168 10.21 2.23 -16.80
N VAL A 169 11.08 1.26 -16.51
CA VAL A 169 10.85 0.25 -15.47
C VAL A 169 10.74 0.93 -14.09
N SER A 170 11.58 1.92 -13.80
CA SER A 170 11.54 2.65 -12.53
C SER A 170 10.26 3.47 -12.36
N LEU A 171 9.85 4.23 -13.38
CA LEU A 171 8.67 5.10 -13.32
C LEU A 171 7.37 4.28 -13.25
N ILE A 172 7.25 3.29 -14.14
CA ILE A 172 6.08 2.40 -14.18
C ILE A 172 6.05 1.52 -12.93
N GLY A 173 7.21 1.04 -12.48
CA GLY A 173 7.37 0.25 -11.26
C GLY A 173 6.96 1.05 -10.02
N THR A 174 7.38 2.31 -9.90
CA THR A 174 7.01 3.19 -8.79
C THR A 174 5.49 3.37 -8.69
N TRP A 175 4.84 3.63 -9.83
CA TRP A 175 3.38 3.73 -9.88
C TRP A 175 2.70 2.41 -9.51
N ALA A 176 3.14 1.29 -10.09
CA ALA A 176 2.54 -0.01 -9.86
C ALA A 176 2.73 -0.50 -8.42
N ALA A 177 3.93 -0.31 -7.85
CA ALA A 177 4.25 -0.65 -6.48
C ALA A 177 3.37 0.16 -5.50
N GLY A 178 3.28 1.48 -5.66
CA GLY A 178 2.46 2.32 -4.79
C GLY A 178 0.97 1.98 -4.85
N LEU A 179 0.45 1.66 -6.04
CA LEU A 179 -0.93 1.22 -6.20
C LEU A 179 -1.15 -0.18 -5.59
N TYR A 180 -0.20 -1.09 -5.76
CA TYR A 180 -0.23 -2.42 -5.13
C TYR A 180 -0.24 -2.34 -3.61
N GLU A 181 0.63 -1.53 -3.00
CA GLU A 181 0.66 -1.31 -1.56
C GLU A 181 -0.66 -0.74 -1.03
N HIS A 182 -1.18 0.28 -1.72
CA HIS A 182 -2.45 0.90 -1.36
C HIS A 182 -3.63 -0.08 -1.41
N GLU A 183 -3.71 -0.91 -2.45
CA GLU A 183 -4.82 -1.85 -2.65
C GLU A 183 -4.67 -3.13 -1.83
N SER A 184 -3.45 -3.57 -1.53
CA SER A 184 -3.19 -4.72 -0.66
C SER A 184 -3.25 -4.37 0.83
N GLY A 185 -3.10 -3.09 1.18
CA GLY A 185 -3.01 -2.62 2.57
C GLY A 185 -1.75 -3.07 3.29
N MET A 186 -0.76 -3.58 2.55
CA MET A 186 0.53 -4.04 3.05
C MET A 186 1.60 -3.07 2.57
N SER A 187 2.42 -2.57 3.48
CA SER A 187 3.63 -1.81 3.15
C SER A 187 4.73 -2.78 2.74
N ASP A 188 5.41 -2.48 1.64
CA ASP A 188 6.50 -3.26 1.06
C ASP A 188 6.26 -4.80 1.01
N PRO A 189 5.24 -5.27 0.28
CA PRO A 189 4.99 -6.70 0.12
C PRO A 189 6.10 -7.35 -0.69
N SER A 190 6.62 -8.49 -0.22
CA SER A 190 7.65 -9.29 -0.92
C SER A 190 7.26 -9.80 -2.32
N ALA A 191 6.02 -9.55 -2.75
CA ALA A 191 5.53 -9.87 -4.09
C ALA A 191 5.82 -8.73 -5.08
N ILE A 192 6.14 -7.53 -4.61
CA ILE A 192 6.69 -6.47 -5.44
C ILE A 192 8.15 -6.87 -5.72
N VAL A 193 8.46 -7.04 -7.00
CA VAL A 193 9.81 -7.42 -7.47
C VAL A 193 10.24 -6.57 -8.68
N ILE A 194 9.44 -5.58 -9.06
CA ILE A 194 9.72 -4.66 -10.16
C ILE A 194 10.85 -3.68 -9.81
N ASP A 195 10.92 -3.31 -8.54
CA ASP A 195 12.03 -2.65 -7.84
C ASP A 195 13.33 -3.43 -8.03
N GLU A 196 13.31 -4.74 -7.77
CA GLU A 196 14.51 -5.55 -7.89
C GLU A 196 15.00 -5.65 -9.34
N VAL A 197 14.07 -5.73 -10.30
CA VAL A 197 14.40 -5.68 -11.73
C VAL A 197 15.01 -4.32 -12.07
N ALA A 198 14.45 -3.22 -11.59
CA ALA A 198 14.96 -1.87 -11.83
C ALA A 198 16.37 -1.69 -11.24
N GLY A 199 16.55 -2.08 -9.97
CA GLY A 199 17.82 -2.02 -9.25
C GLY A 199 18.90 -2.88 -9.91
N TYR A 200 18.56 -4.11 -10.31
CA TYR A 200 19.50 -4.99 -10.99
C TYR A 200 19.91 -4.47 -12.37
N LEU A 201 18.99 -3.88 -13.15
CA LEU A 201 19.36 -3.20 -14.39
C LEU A 201 20.40 -2.10 -14.13
N VAL A 202 20.21 -1.26 -13.10
CA VAL A 202 21.21 -0.26 -12.71
C VAL A 202 22.53 -0.91 -12.32
N ALA A 203 22.51 -2.02 -11.56
CA ALA A 203 23.70 -2.74 -11.12
C ALA A 203 24.62 -3.14 -12.28
N VAL A 204 24.05 -3.62 -13.38
CA VAL A 204 24.82 -4.10 -14.55
C VAL A 204 24.94 -3.07 -15.68
N ALA A 205 24.39 -1.86 -15.50
CA ALA A 205 24.37 -0.84 -16.54
C ALA A 205 25.78 -0.48 -17.04
N PHE A 206 25.97 -0.62 -18.36
CA PHE A 206 27.21 -0.33 -19.08
C PHE A 206 28.43 -1.14 -18.63
N LEU A 207 28.20 -2.29 -17.98
CA LEU A 207 29.26 -3.26 -17.70
C LEU A 207 29.36 -4.28 -18.84
N PRO A 208 30.53 -4.90 -19.05
CA PRO A 208 30.64 -6.02 -19.97
C PRO A 208 29.72 -7.16 -19.50
N MET A 209 28.84 -7.62 -20.38
CA MET A 209 27.86 -8.68 -20.10
C MET A 209 28.53 -10.07 -20.12
N SER A 210 29.34 -10.35 -19.11
CA SER A 210 29.99 -11.63 -18.88
C SER A 210 29.39 -12.34 -17.66
N TRP A 211 29.47 -13.68 -17.64
CA TRP A 211 28.98 -14.48 -16.51
C TRP A 211 29.59 -14.08 -15.16
N PRO A 212 30.90 -13.81 -15.05
CA PRO A 212 31.49 -13.32 -13.81
C PRO A 212 30.84 -12.03 -13.29
N ILE A 213 30.63 -11.05 -14.18
CA ILE A 213 29.99 -9.78 -13.82
C ILE A 213 28.57 -10.02 -13.33
N ILE A 214 27.80 -10.85 -14.03
CA ILE A 214 26.43 -11.18 -13.64
C ILE A 214 26.39 -11.80 -12.25
N VAL A 215 27.21 -12.81 -12.00
CA VAL A 215 27.24 -13.52 -10.72
C VAL A 215 27.67 -12.59 -9.58
N VAL A 216 28.77 -11.85 -9.77
CA VAL A 216 29.26 -10.91 -8.74
C VAL A 216 28.26 -9.77 -8.52
N SER A 217 27.65 -9.24 -9.59
CA SER A 217 26.63 -8.19 -9.48
C SER A 217 25.40 -8.66 -8.72
N PHE A 218 24.95 -9.90 -8.92
CA PHE A 218 23.83 -10.46 -8.17
C PHE A 218 24.12 -10.50 -6.66
N PHE A 219 25.27 -11.05 -6.27
CA PHE A 219 25.61 -11.14 -4.85
C PHE A 219 25.87 -9.76 -4.23
N ALA A 220 26.56 -8.86 -4.93
CA ALA A 220 26.82 -7.51 -4.46
C ALA A 220 25.54 -6.69 -4.34
N PHE A 221 24.64 -6.78 -5.32
CA PHE A 221 23.32 -6.13 -5.30
C PHE A 221 22.50 -6.59 -4.10
N ARG A 222 22.36 -7.90 -3.89
CA ARG A 222 21.63 -8.42 -2.72
C ARG A 222 22.29 -8.05 -1.40
N ALA A 223 23.62 -7.99 -1.36
CA ALA A 223 24.31 -7.49 -0.17
C ALA A 223 23.93 -6.03 0.11
N PHE A 224 23.95 -5.15 -0.88
CA PHE A 224 23.61 -3.73 -0.68
C PHE A 224 22.13 -3.50 -0.36
N ASP A 225 21.22 -4.24 -0.99
CA ASP A 225 19.79 -4.25 -0.69
C ASP A 225 19.52 -4.74 0.76
N ILE A 226 20.20 -5.80 1.22
CA ILE A 226 20.05 -6.29 2.60
C ILE A 226 20.67 -5.34 3.63
N PHE A 227 21.89 -4.83 3.39
CA PHE A 227 22.59 -4.00 4.36
C PHE A 227 22.04 -2.57 4.43
N LYS A 228 21.48 -2.07 3.31
CA LYS A 228 21.03 -0.69 3.10
C LYS A 228 22.02 0.33 3.69
N PRO A 229 23.28 0.42 3.21
CA PRO A 229 24.21 1.44 3.71
C PRO A 229 23.65 2.87 3.47
N PRO A 230 24.02 3.85 4.32
CA PRO A 230 23.60 5.24 4.11
C PRO A 230 23.99 5.74 2.71
N PRO A 231 23.11 6.43 1.96
CA PRO A 231 21.85 7.06 2.36
C PRO A 231 20.59 6.25 2.03
N ILE A 232 20.68 4.95 1.67
CA ILE A 232 19.53 4.12 1.28
C ILE A 232 18.40 4.20 2.33
N ARG A 233 18.76 4.03 3.61
CA ARG A 233 17.82 4.13 4.75
C ARG A 233 17.14 5.49 4.94
N ARG A 234 17.65 6.55 4.32
CA ARG A 234 17.01 7.89 4.35
C ARG A 234 15.98 8.01 3.23
N ILE A 235 16.26 7.42 2.07
CA ILE A 235 15.39 7.43 0.88
C ILE A 235 14.16 6.57 1.11
N GLU A 236 14.33 5.39 1.72
CA GLU A 236 13.25 4.48 2.11
C GLU A 236 12.17 5.17 2.98
N ARG A 237 12.55 6.21 3.75
CA ARG A 237 11.61 6.98 4.60
C ARG A 237 10.61 7.84 3.82
N ILE A 238 10.82 8.05 2.52
CA ILE A 238 9.83 8.68 1.64
C ILE A 238 8.54 7.85 1.66
N GLY A 239 8.68 6.52 1.77
CA GLY A 239 7.57 5.57 1.82
C GLY A 239 6.82 5.44 0.49
N GLY A 240 5.91 4.47 0.44
CA GLY A 240 5.17 4.15 -0.77
C GLY A 240 6.05 3.53 -1.86
N GLY A 241 5.46 3.33 -3.04
CA GLY A 241 6.18 2.76 -4.20
C GLY A 241 7.44 3.55 -4.64
N ALA A 242 7.52 4.85 -4.33
CA ALA A 242 8.73 5.63 -4.61
C ALA A 242 9.89 5.27 -3.68
N GLY A 243 9.60 5.01 -2.39
CA GLY A 243 10.59 4.53 -1.44
C GLY A 243 11.12 3.14 -1.81
N VAL A 244 10.21 2.24 -2.18
CA VAL A 244 10.47 0.83 -2.54
C VAL A 244 11.26 0.68 -3.84
N VAL A 245 11.05 1.53 -4.84
CA VAL A 245 11.86 1.45 -6.07
C VAL A 245 13.19 2.19 -5.89
N ALA A 246 13.19 3.30 -5.15
CA ALA A 246 14.39 4.14 -5.05
C ALA A 246 15.49 3.50 -4.19
N ASP A 247 15.18 2.75 -3.13
CA ASP A 247 16.20 2.07 -2.33
C ASP A 247 16.95 1.00 -3.13
N ASP A 248 16.24 0.21 -3.95
CA ASP A 248 16.82 -0.77 -4.89
C ASP A 248 17.61 -0.12 -6.01
N LEU A 249 17.16 1.02 -6.56
CA LEU A 249 17.95 1.78 -7.53
C LEU A 249 19.28 2.25 -6.94
N VAL A 250 19.30 2.67 -5.67
CA VAL A 250 20.54 3.07 -4.99
C VAL A 250 21.43 1.85 -4.67
N ALA A 251 20.85 0.72 -4.25
CA ALA A 251 21.60 -0.53 -4.10
C ALA A 251 22.23 -0.98 -5.43
N GLY A 252 21.50 -0.83 -6.54
CA GLY A 252 21.99 -1.03 -7.90
C GLY A 252 23.15 -0.09 -8.23
N LEU A 253 23.02 1.19 -7.93
CA LEU A 253 24.09 2.18 -8.15
C LEU A 253 25.37 1.80 -7.38
N TYR A 254 25.25 1.38 -6.12
CA TYR A 254 26.39 0.93 -5.31
C TYR A 254 27.07 -0.29 -5.89
N THR A 255 26.29 -1.25 -6.35
CA THR A 255 26.80 -2.44 -7.06
C THR A 255 27.57 -2.05 -8.30
N ASN A 256 27.02 -1.14 -9.11
CA ASN A 256 27.63 -0.70 -10.35
C ASN A 256 28.97 0.00 -10.09
N LEU A 257 29.00 0.93 -9.13
CA LEU A 257 30.22 1.66 -8.75
C LEU A 257 31.29 0.72 -8.19
N LEU A 258 30.90 -0.26 -7.37
CA LEU A 258 31.81 -1.28 -6.86
C LEU A 258 32.45 -2.07 -8.00
N LEU A 259 31.63 -2.61 -8.92
CA LEU A 259 32.13 -3.42 -10.05
C LEU A 259 33.01 -2.61 -11.00
N ARG A 260 32.65 -1.37 -11.30
CA ARG A 260 33.50 -0.47 -12.08
C ARG A 260 34.84 -0.25 -11.41
N SER A 261 34.84 -0.04 -10.10
CA SER A 261 36.08 0.17 -9.33
C SER A 261 36.97 -1.08 -9.37
N LEU A 262 36.39 -2.28 -9.25
CA LEU A 262 37.13 -3.54 -9.35
C LEU A 262 37.72 -3.75 -10.75
N LEU A 263 36.93 -3.48 -11.80
CA LEU A 263 37.40 -3.57 -13.18
C LEU A 263 38.52 -2.56 -13.49
N LEU A 264 38.39 -1.32 -13.03
CA LEU A 264 39.42 -0.28 -13.19
C LEU A 264 40.69 -0.61 -12.41
N ALA A 265 40.57 -1.25 -11.26
CA ALA A 265 41.71 -1.74 -10.47
C ALA A 265 42.36 -2.99 -11.08
N GLY A 266 41.84 -3.53 -12.19
CA GLY A 266 42.35 -4.73 -12.85
C GLY A 266 42.12 -6.01 -12.04
N VAL A 267 41.18 -6.00 -11.09
CA VAL A 267 40.85 -7.18 -10.30
C VAL A 267 40.15 -8.19 -11.21
N PRO A 268 40.69 -9.41 -11.39
CA PRO A 268 40.02 -10.44 -12.16
C PRO A 268 38.76 -10.87 -11.40
N LEU A 269 37.61 -10.78 -12.07
CA LEU A 269 36.32 -11.12 -11.46
C LEU A 269 35.92 -12.58 -11.67
N LEU A 270 36.75 -13.36 -12.37
CA LEU A 270 36.98 -14.82 -12.32
C LEU A 270 38.04 -15.17 -13.37
#